data_AF-A0A6A4VFU2-F1
#
_entry.id   AF-A0A6A4VFU2-F1
#
_cell.length_a   1.000
_cell.length_b   1.000
_cell.length_c   1.000
_cell.angle_alpha   90.00
_cell.angle_beta   90.00
_cell.angle_gamma   90.00
#
_symmetry.space_group_name_H-M   'P 1'
#
loop_
_entity.id
_entity.type
_entity.pdbx_description
1 polymer ?
#
loop_
_entity_poly.entity_id
_entity_poly.type
_entity_poly.pdbx_seq_one_letter_code
_entity_poly.pdbx_strand_id
1 'polypeptide(L)'
;MSLWSSRKLVALLGMTVHFVTPEPQAKLESHLLAFKRSPERHKAANILAAYEETIEEYELEGKVSVLVTDSAANMLAAFKFSLASGSEQPSGSGTRASQA
;
A
#
# COMPACT_ATOMS: atom_id res chain seq x y z
N MET A 1 0.81 -6.92 -0.07
CA MET A 1 2.13 -7.15 0.54
C MET A 1 2.11 -8.49 1.26
N SER A 2 3.14 -9.31 1.03
CA SER A 2 3.19 -10.70 1.49
C SER A 2 4.49 -10.95 2.24
N LEU A 3 4.41 -11.61 3.39
CA LEU A 3 5.56 -11.91 4.23
C LEU A 3 5.59 -13.41 4.54
N TRP A 4 6.72 -14.07 4.29
CA TRP A 4 6.84 -15.50 4.55
C TRP A 4 8.25 -15.87 5.00
N SER A 5 8.36 -17.05 5.61
CA SER A 5 9.64 -17.64 5.98
C SER A 5 10.03 -18.69 4.94
N SER A 6 11.27 -18.64 4.46
CA SER A 6 11.82 -19.75 3.69
C SER A 6 12.09 -20.97 4.59
N ARG A 7 12.34 -22.14 3.98
CA ARG A 7 12.77 -23.35 4.72
C ARG A 7 14.10 -23.18 5.49
N LYS A 8 14.88 -22.15 5.17
CA LYS A 8 16.11 -21.78 5.90
C LYS A 8 15.86 -20.75 7.01
N LEU A 9 14.60 -20.55 7.40
CA LEU A 9 14.16 -19.60 8.44
C LEU A 9 14.54 -18.14 8.17
N VAL A 10 14.71 -17.81 6.89
CA VAL A 10 14.94 -16.43 6.43
C VAL A 10 13.60 -15.76 6.16
N ALA A 11 13.42 -14.54 6.64
CA ALA A 11 12.27 -13.69 6.32
C ALA A 11 12.37 -13.11 4.91
N LEU A 12 11.31 -13.28 4.13
CA LEU A 12 11.17 -12.77 2.77
C LEU A 12 9.93 -11.91 2.67
N LEU A 13 10.10 -10.67 2.23
CA LEU A 13 9.06 -9.67 2.07
C LEU A 13 8.89 -9.33 0.59
N GLY A 14 7.69 -9.56 0.07
CA GLY A 14 7.29 -9.14 -1.28
C GLY A 14 6.27 -8.00 -1.24
N MET A 15 6.53 -6.93 -1.98
CA MET A 15 5.64 -5.79 -2.15
C MET A 15 5.24 -5.65 -3.62
N THR A 16 3.96 -5.82 -3.90
CA THR A 16 3.38 -5.66 -5.23
C THR A 16 2.39 -4.51 -5.18
N VAL A 17 2.47 -3.60 -6.14
CA VAL A 17 1.47 -2.56 -6.36
C VAL A 17 0.48 -3.00 -7.42
N HIS A 18 -0.78 -2.62 -7.23
CA HIS A 18 -1.86 -2.85 -8.17
C HIS A 18 -2.55 -1.52 -8.44
N PHE A 19 -2.77 -1.20 -9.71
CA PHE A 19 -3.51 -0.01 -10.12
C PHE A 19 -4.22 -0.27 -11.44
N VAL A 20 -5.22 0.56 -11.74
CA VAL A 20 -5.91 0.54 -13.03
C VAL A 20 -5.39 1.70 -13.87
N THR A 21 -4.98 1.43 -15.10
CA THR A 21 -4.57 2.48 -16.04
C THR A 21 -5.77 3.38 -16.40
N PRO A 22 -5.54 4.65 -16.78
CA PRO A 22 -6.63 5.54 -17.17
C PRO A 22 -7.42 5.05 -18.39
N GLU A 23 -8.67 5.48 -18.53
CA GLU A 23 -9.43 5.29 -19.77
C GLU A 23 -8.75 5.95 -20.98
N PRO A 24 -9.03 5.47 -22.22
CA PRO A 24 -9.92 4.36 -22.57
C PRO A 24 -9.29 2.96 -22.49
N GLN A 25 -7.99 2.85 -22.22
CA GLN A 25 -7.28 1.57 -22.10
C GLN A 25 -7.24 1.07 -20.65
N ALA A 26 -8.34 1.22 -19.91
CA ALA A 26 -8.40 0.82 -18.50
C ALA A 26 -8.09 -0.67 -18.33
N LYS A 27 -6.98 -0.96 -17.65
CA LYS A 27 -6.44 -2.29 -17.43
C LYS A 27 -5.85 -2.36 -16.04
N LEU A 28 -6.09 -3.48 -15.36
CA LEU A 28 -5.42 -3.79 -14.10
C LEU A 28 -3.95 -4.14 -14.38
N GLU A 29 -3.05 -3.33 -13.83
CA GLU A 29 -1.62 -3.58 -13.83
C GLU A 29 -1.16 -4.05 -12.45
N SER A 30 -0.10 -4.85 -12.45
CA SER A 30 0.47 -5.44 -11.24
C SER A 30 1.98 -5.50 -11.35
N HIS A 31 2.67 -4.77 -10.49
CA HIS A 31 4.14 -4.65 -10.53
C HIS A 31 4.74 -5.01 -9.19
N LEU A 32 5.75 -5.89 -9.21
CA LEU A 32 6.57 -6.17 -8.04
C LEU A 32 7.50 -4.98 -7.82
N LEU A 33 7.26 -4.21 -6.76
CA LEU A 33 8.11 -3.07 -6.38
C LEU A 33 9.34 -3.52 -5.62
N ALA A 34 9.17 -4.43 -4.67
CA ALA A 34 10.28 -4.88 -3.83
C ALA A 34 10.20 -6.36 -3.49
N PHE A 35 11.38 -6.98 -3.45
CA PHE A 35 11.59 -8.32 -2.92
C PHE A 35 12.77 -8.29 -1.95
N LYS A 36 12.47 -8.06 -0.67
CA LYS A 36 13.47 -7.81 0.37
C LYS A 36 13.69 -9.06 1.22
N ARG A 37 14.95 -9.31 1.57
CA ARG A 37 15.37 -10.35 2.51
C ARG A 37 15.75 -9.69 3.83
N SER A 38 15.11 -10.09 4.93
CA SER A 38 15.53 -9.67 6.27
C SER A 38 16.20 -10.83 7.01
N PRO A 39 17.44 -10.66 7.50
CA PRO A 39 18.07 -11.64 8.37
C PRO A 39 17.48 -11.62 9.79
N GLU A 40 16.92 -10.49 10.21
CA GLU A 40 16.18 -10.41 11.47
C GLU A 40 14.74 -10.92 11.29
N ARG A 41 14.23 -11.58 12.35
CA ARG A 41 12.83 -12.07 12.39
C ARG A 41 11.86 -10.95 12.05
N HIS A 42 10.71 -11.32 11.50
CA HIS A 42 9.53 -10.54 11.05
C HIS A 42 9.03 -9.46 12.04
N LYS A 43 9.87 -8.56 12.55
CA LYS A 43 9.52 -7.51 13.51
C LYS A 43 8.73 -6.42 12.78
N ALA A 44 7.71 -5.89 13.44
CA ALA A 44 6.87 -4.81 12.91
C ALA A 44 7.68 -3.61 12.39
N ALA A 45 8.71 -3.17 13.13
CA ALA A 45 9.56 -2.05 12.73
C ALA A 45 10.31 -2.31 11.41
N ASN A 46 10.81 -3.53 11.20
CA ASN A 46 11.53 -3.89 9.98
C ASN A 46 10.56 -3.96 8.77
N ILE A 47 9.33 -4.42 9.02
CA ILE A 47 8.26 -4.46 8.02
C ILE A 47 7.87 -3.05 7.60
N LEU A 48 7.69 -2.14 8.57
CA LEU A 48 7.35 -0.74 8.31
C LEU A 48 8.48 -0.01 7.59
N ALA A 49 9.72 -0.12 8.07
CA ALA A 49 10.87 0.53 7.42
C ALA A 49 11.05 0.05 5.96
N ALA A 50 10.88 -1.25 5.72
CA ALA A 50 10.95 -1.80 4.36
C ALA A 50 9.82 -1.27 3.46
N TYR A 51 8.62 -1.05 4.03
CA TYR A 51 7.51 -0.41 3.34
C TYR A 51 7.82 1.05 3.01
N GLU A 52 8.20 1.85 4.01
CA GLU A 52 8.50 3.28 3.86
C GLU A 52 9.61 3.53 2.84
N GLU A 53 10.71 2.77 2.91
CA GLU A 53 11.81 2.85 1.93
C GLU A 53 11.32 2.56 0.50
N THR A 54 10.42 1.58 0.31
CA THR A 54 9.88 1.28 -1.02
C THR A 54 8.84 2.31 -1.49
N ILE A 55 8.11 2.95 -0.58
CA ILE A 55 7.22 4.05 -0.95
C ILE A 55 8.05 5.25 -1.40
N GLU A 56 9.12 5.58 -0.67
CA GLU A 56 10.04 6.68 -0.99
C GLU A 56 10.79 6.44 -2.30
N GLU A 57 11.33 5.24 -2.51
CA GLU A 57 12.07 4.87 -3.73
C GLU A 57 11.25 5.08 -5.02
N TYR A 58 9.94 4.89 -4.95
CA TYR A 58 9.03 5.01 -6.09
C TYR A 58 8.16 6.28 -6.06
N GLU A 59 8.41 7.20 -5.13
CA GLU A 59 7.64 8.44 -4.94
C GLU A 59 6.12 8.18 -4.82
N LEU A 60 5.75 7.17 -4.04
CA LEU A 60 4.37 6.71 -3.87
C LEU A 60 3.66 7.31 -2.63
N GLU A 61 4.30 8.24 -1.93
CA GLU A 61 3.70 8.93 -0.80
C GLU A 61 2.38 9.58 -1.17
N GLY A 62 1.33 9.34 -0.37
CA GLY A 62 0.00 9.86 -0.62
C GLY A 62 -0.73 9.26 -1.85
N LYS A 63 -0.09 8.35 -2.60
CA LYS A 63 -0.69 7.66 -3.76
C LYS A 63 -1.22 6.27 -3.41
N VAL A 64 -0.76 5.68 -2.30
CA VAL A 64 -1.26 4.39 -1.81
C VAL A 64 -2.58 4.59 -1.07
N SER A 65 -3.67 4.12 -1.67
CA SER A 65 -5.01 4.18 -1.09
C SER A 65 -5.35 3.00 -0.18
N VAL A 66 -4.82 1.80 -0.50
CA VAL A 66 -5.14 0.56 0.19
C VAL A 66 -3.88 -0.28 0.36
N LEU A 67 -3.66 -0.76 1.59
CA LEU A 67 -2.63 -1.74 1.90
C LEU A 67 -3.28 -3.08 2.25
N VAL A 68 -2.96 -4.12 1.48
CA VAL A 68 -3.46 -5.48 1.70
C VAL A 68 -2.34 -6.35 2.26
N THR A 69 -2.55 -6.95 3.43
CA THR A 69 -1.63 -7.87 4.10
C THR A 69 -2.37 -9.04 4.72
N ASP A 70 -1.66 -10.08 5.15
CA ASP A 70 -2.25 -11.06 6.06
C ASP A 70 -2.49 -10.47 7.47
N SER A 71 -3.14 -11.25 8.33
CA SER A 71 -3.50 -10.88 9.70
C SER A 71 -2.44 -11.25 10.74
N ALA A 72 -1.21 -11.58 10.34
CA ALA A 72 -0.14 -11.91 11.29
C ALA A 72 0.11 -10.74 12.24
N ALA A 73 0.38 -11.05 13.51
CA ALA A 73 0.49 -10.06 14.57
C ALA A 73 1.49 -8.93 14.26
N ASN A 74 2.60 -9.26 13.58
CA ASN A 74 3.61 -8.27 13.23
C ASN A 74 3.23 -7.43 12.02
N MET A 75 2.43 -7.95 11.08
CA MET A 75 1.86 -7.16 9.98
C MET A 75 0.85 -6.15 10.55
N LEU A 76 -0.05 -6.62 11.42
CA LEU A 76 -0.98 -5.74 12.12
C LEU A 76 -0.23 -4.69 12.95
N ALA A 77 0.81 -5.08 13.68
CA ALA A 77 1.60 -4.14 14.48
C ALA A 77 2.36 -3.12 13.63
N ALA A 78 2.83 -3.47 12.42
CA ALA A 78 3.51 -2.55 11.52
C ALA A 78 2.57 -1.46 10.98
N PHE A 79 1.31 -1.80 10.69
CA PHE A 79 0.37 -0.91 10.00
C PHE A 79 -0.81 -0.45 10.86
N LYS A 80 -0.70 -0.58 12.19
CA LYS A 80 -1.76 -0.30 13.16
C LYS A 80 -2.29 1.15 13.14
N PHE A 81 -1.72 2.07 12.34
CA PHE A 81 -2.05 3.50 12.42
C PHE A 81 -1.98 4.37 11.14
N SER A 82 -1.91 3.85 9.91
CA SER A 82 -1.68 4.71 8.71
C SER A 82 -2.74 4.69 7.59
N LEU A 83 -4.03 4.49 7.90
CA LEU A 83 -5.13 4.63 6.92
C LEU A 83 -6.15 5.72 7.29
N ALA A 84 -5.73 6.71 8.07
CA ALA A 84 -6.54 7.89 8.39
C ALA A 84 -6.05 9.12 7.64
N SER A 85 -6.15 9.10 6.31
CA SER A 85 -6.16 10.33 5.50
C SER A 85 -6.90 10.09 4.18
N GLY A 86 -8.17 9.71 4.27
CA GLY A 86 -9.08 9.93 3.15
C GLY A 86 -9.40 11.42 3.09
N SER A 87 -8.83 12.14 2.13
CA SER A 87 -9.25 13.51 1.82
C SER A 87 -10.69 13.45 1.28
N GLU A 88 -11.64 14.02 2.02
CA GLU A 88 -12.97 14.32 1.49
C GLU A 88 -12.82 15.25 0.27
N GLN A 89 -13.21 14.76 -0.90
CA GLN A 89 -13.42 15.59 -2.08
C GLN A 89 -14.69 16.43 -1.86
N PRO A 90 -14.70 17.73 -2.21
CA PRO A 90 -15.81 18.61 -1.91
C PRO A 90 -17.03 18.24 -2.75
N SER A 91 -18.16 17.99 -2.10
CA SER A 91 -19.45 17.83 -2.78
C SER A 91 -19.81 19.13 -3.50
N GLY A 92 -19.66 19.15 -4.82
CA GLY A 92 -20.13 20.25 -5.67
C GLY A 92 -21.65 20.37 -5.57
N SER A 93 -22.14 21.39 -4.86
CA SER A 93 -23.54 21.77 -4.89
C SER A 93 -23.85 22.41 -6.24
N GLY A 94 -24.46 21.64 -7.14
CA GLY A 94 -25.02 22.17 -8.39
C GLY A 94 -26.19 23.09 -8.10
N THR A 95 -25.99 24.40 -8.20
CA THR A 95 -27.07 25.38 -8.27
C THR A 95 -27.80 25.19 -9.61
N ARG A 96 -28.98 24.55 -9.57
CA ARG A 96 -29.94 24.60 -10.68
C ARG A 96 -30.50 26.02 -10.76
N ALA A 97 -30.17 26.72 -11.83
CA ALA A 97 -30.93 27.87 -12.28
C ALA A 97 -32.36 27.42 -12.61
N SER A 98 -33.37 28.08 -12.04
CA SER A 98 -34.71 28.12 -12.61
C SER A 98 -35.12 29.58 -12.75
N GLN A 99 -35.14 30.04 -14.01
CA GLN A 99 -35.88 31.21 -14.44
C GLN A 99 -37.39 30.95 -14.24
N ALA A 100 -38.07 31.91 -13.62
CA ALA A 100 -39.45 32.29 -13.90
C ALA A 100 -39.66 33.72 -13.36
#